data_AF-A0A960IJE6-F1
#
_entry.id   AF-A0A960IJE6-F1
#
_cell.length_a   1.000
_cell.length_b   1.000
_cell.length_c   1.000
_cell.angle_alpha   90.00
_cell.angle_beta   90.00
_cell.angle_gamma   90.00
#
_symmetry.space_group_name_H-M   'P 1'
#
loop_
_entity.id
_entity.type
_entity.pdbx_description
1 polymer ?
#
loop_
_entity_poly.entity_id
_entity_poly.type
_entity_poly.pdbx_seq_one_letter_code
_entity_poly.pdbx_strand_id
1 'polypeptide(L)'
;LDAFLGEHRCAFEVVLVGTSAATVEAIMPGSNQERVMASIHRLRSHCSEVGTRLSIVFPLMRENWPEVGDVLLLADQWEVDVAVRHVTAPRASSLAALPATFRQEEVVRSLRRREQTLLPRLSRNRHVWDAVLASLDDTDESAQISAPEAPPQPLAAMGLARGFPERWSSSIGATFSPMDPGEARALVAGWTDGPILSIDADADDVVRSVSVDGTGFLGVDDGLVDQPFPRLVARLNEHQGEEATSVTYHVETTWCAWSVLYAALDRTVHVRALTLPVYRSGRLTGSFTVAGLRHSGTAREQPNAPERHDEVGHARRHSQG
;
A
#
# COMPACT_ATOMS: atom_id res chain seq x y z
N LEU A 1 0.68 10.33 -7.91
CA LEU A 1 0.00 10.66 -6.64
C LEU A 1 -1.02 11.77 -6.85
N ASP A 2 -0.63 12.94 -7.34
CA ASP A 2 -1.53 14.10 -7.47
C ASP A 2 -2.77 13.84 -8.33
N ALA A 3 -2.64 13.09 -9.44
CA ALA A 3 -3.80 12.68 -10.25
C ALA A 3 -4.80 11.81 -9.46
N PHE A 4 -4.30 10.88 -8.63
CA PHE A 4 -5.15 10.05 -7.77
C PHE A 4 -5.85 10.89 -6.70
N LEU A 5 -5.12 11.80 -6.05
CA LEU A 5 -5.68 12.67 -5.04
C LEU A 5 -6.76 13.61 -5.63
N GLY A 6 -6.58 14.09 -6.86
CA GLY A 6 -7.58 14.90 -7.56
C GLY A 6 -8.93 14.19 -7.82
N GLU A 7 -8.93 12.86 -7.90
CA GLU A 7 -10.13 12.07 -8.22
C GLU A 7 -10.78 11.43 -6.97
N HIS A 8 -10.07 11.38 -5.85
CA HIS A 8 -10.48 10.58 -4.70
C HIS A 8 -10.57 11.38 -3.39
N ARG A 9 -11.74 11.28 -2.75
CA ARG A 9 -12.02 11.79 -1.40
C ARG A 9 -12.11 10.62 -0.43
N CYS A 10 -10.96 10.17 0.07
CA CYS A 10 -10.89 9.08 1.04
C CYS A 10 -9.99 9.44 2.22
N ALA A 11 -10.19 8.68 3.30
CA ALA A 11 -9.25 8.64 4.41
C ALA A 11 -8.05 7.78 4.04
N PHE A 12 -6.87 8.13 4.54
CA PHE A 12 -5.64 7.41 4.30
C PHE A 12 -5.07 6.80 5.58
N GLU A 13 -4.54 5.59 5.47
CA GLU A 13 -3.74 4.93 6.51
C GLU A 13 -2.37 4.58 5.93
N VAL A 14 -1.32 5.29 6.33
CA VAL A 14 0.03 5.07 5.78
C VAL A 14 0.83 4.15 6.68
N VAL A 15 1.53 3.18 6.09
CA VAL A 15 2.51 2.37 6.83
C VAL A 15 3.82 3.14 6.88
N LEU A 16 4.23 3.53 8.08
CA LEU A 16 5.52 4.17 8.31
C LEU A 16 6.40 3.22 9.12
N VAL A 17 7.49 2.75 8.53
CA VAL A 17 8.37 1.75 9.18
C VAL A 17 9.45 2.37 10.07
N GLY A 18 9.64 3.69 10.02
CA GLY A 18 10.63 4.43 10.79
C GLY A 18 10.69 5.90 10.38
N THR A 19 11.39 6.71 11.16
CA THR A 19 11.64 8.13 10.92
C THR A 19 13.01 8.39 10.28
N SER A 20 14.01 7.56 10.56
CA SER A 20 15.36 7.75 10.01
C SER A 20 15.52 7.12 8.62
N ALA A 21 16.43 7.70 7.82
CA ALA A 21 16.78 7.13 6.52
C ALA A 21 17.34 5.71 6.66
N ALA A 22 18.20 5.48 7.67
CA ALA A 22 18.78 4.17 7.92
C ALA A 22 17.72 3.08 8.15
N THR A 23 16.68 3.34 8.96
CA THR A 23 15.62 2.37 9.22
C THR A 23 14.69 2.19 8.02
N VAL A 24 14.27 3.29 7.40
CA VAL A 24 13.36 3.25 6.24
C VAL A 24 13.99 2.47 5.08
N GLU A 25 15.25 2.76 4.75
CA GLU A 25 15.93 2.14 3.60
C GLU A 25 16.38 0.70 3.89
N ALA A 26 16.67 0.36 5.16
CA ALA A 26 16.99 -1.01 5.55
C ALA A 26 15.76 -1.93 5.52
N ILE A 27 14.61 -1.46 6.02
CA ILE A 27 13.37 -2.25 6.06
C ILE A 27 12.69 -2.28 4.70
N MET A 28 12.78 -1.19 3.94
CA MET A 28 12.20 -1.08 2.60
C MET A 28 13.30 -0.77 1.57
N PRO A 29 14.07 -1.78 1.12
CA PRO A 29 15.12 -1.60 0.14
C PRO A 29 14.63 -0.89 -1.14
N GLY A 30 15.34 0.15 -1.55
CA GLY A 30 14.97 0.99 -2.69
C GLY A 30 13.91 2.06 -2.39
N SER A 31 13.48 2.19 -1.13
CA SER A 31 12.80 3.41 -0.68
C SER A 31 13.81 4.56 -0.49
N ASN A 32 13.29 5.78 -0.40
CA ASN A 32 14.06 6.96 -0.02
C ASN A 32 13.25 7.71 1.04
N GLN A 33 13.83 7.92 2.22
CA GLN A 33 13.10 8.44 3.37
C GLN A 33 12.52 9.83 3.12
N GLU A 34 13.27 10.72 2.48
CA GLU A 34 12.80 12.08 2.20
C GLU A 34 11.57 12.05 1.29
N ARG A 35 11.57 11.19 0.27
CA ARG A 35 10.42 11.00 -0.62
C ARG A 35 9.22 10.39 0.09
N VAL A 36 9.43 9.45 1.01
CA VAL A 36 8.35 8.89 1.85
C VAL A 36 7.72 9.99 2.69
N MET A 37 8.53 10.77 3.41
CA MET A 37 8.04 11.88 4.25
C MET A 37 7.32 12.95 3.42
N ALA A 38 7.88 13.35 2.28
CA ALA A 38 7.27 14.30 1.37
C ALA A 38 5.90 13.82 0.85
N SER A 39 5.76 12.52 0.60
CA SER A 39 4.50 11.94 0.14
C SER A 39 3.45 11.89 1.24
N ILE A 40 3.84 11.56 2.48
CA ILE A 40 2.94 11.59 3.64
C ILE A 40 2.46 13.03 3.89
N HIS A 41 3.33 14.03 3.76
CA HIS A 41 2.94 15.43 3.85
C HIS A 41 1.90 15.83 2.79
N ARG A 42 2.05 15.39 1.55
CA ARG A 42 1.04 15.62 0.49
C ARG A 42 -0.30 14.98 0.82
N LEU A 43 -0.28 13.73 1.33
CA LEU A 43 -1.49 13.04 1.77
C LEU A 43 -2.18 13.78 2.91
N ARG A 44 -1.41 14.28 3.88
CA ARG A 44 -1.93 15.08 4.99
C ARG A 44 -2.60 16.35 4.50
N SER A 45 -1.93 17.10 3.62
CA SER A 45 -2.49 18.32 3.01
C SER A 45 -3.80 18.02 2.29
N HIS A 46 -3.82 16.99 1.45
CA HIS A 46 -5.02 16.56 0.75
C HIS A 46 -6.16 16.21 1.70
N CYS A 47 -5.90 15.37 2.72
CA CYS A 47 -6.90 15.00 3.71
C CYS A 47 -7.51 16.23 4.40
N SER A 48 -6.66 17.19 4.77
CA SER A 48 -7.11 18.46 5.38
C SER A 48 -7.97 19.28 4.42
N GLU A 49 -7.62 19.33 3.14
CA GLU A 49 -8.35 20.11 2.13
C GLU A 49 -9.73 19.52 1.84
N VAL A 50 -9.85 18.19 1.78
CA VAL A 50 -11.11 17.51 1.44
C VAL A 50 -11.92 17.07 2.67
N GLY A 51 -11.45 17.37 3.88
CA GLY A 51 -12.12 17.04 5.14
C GLY A 51 -12.13 15.55 5.48
N THR A 52 -11.10 14.81 5.08
CA THR A 52 -10.88 13.41 5.44
C THR A 52 -9.71 13.27 6.43
N ARG A 53 -9.35 12.04 6.82
CA ARG A 53 -8.32 11.77 7.83
C ARG A 53 -7.11 11.07 7.25
N LEU A 54 -5.95 11.34 7.83
CA LEU A 54 -4.73 10.55 7.69
C LEU A 54 -4.41 9.91 9.04
N SER A 55 -4.14 8.60 9.04
CA SER A 55 -3.57 7.88 10.18
C SER A 55 -2.27 7.16 9.77
N ILE A 56 -1.45 6.83 10.76
CA ILE A 56 -0.22 6.07 10.57
C ILE A 56 -0.39 4.68 11.19
N VAL A 57 0.06 3.66 10.48
CA VAL A 57 0.32 2.34 11.04
C VAL A 57 1.83 2.15 11.17
N PHE A 58 2.29 1.89 12.39
CA PHE A 58 3.67 1.54 12.67
C PHE A 58 3.78 0.03 12.91
N PRO A 59 4.37 -0.74 11.98
CA PRO A 59 4.63 -2.16 12.18
C PRO A 59 5.80 -2.29 13.16
N LEU A 60 5.53 -2.69 14.40
CA LEU A 60 6.54 -2.86 15.42
C LEU A 60 7.30 -4.16 15.18
N MET A 61 8.56 -4.02 14.81
CA MET A 61 9.48 -5.07 14.38
C MET A 61 10.78 -5.04 15.18
N ARG A 62 11.56 -6.10 15.07
CA ARG A 62 12.91 -6.19 15.66
C ARG A 62 13.83 -5.08 15.16
N GLU A 63 13.65 -4.66 13.92
CA GLU A 63 14.52 -3.73 13.21
C GLU A 63 14.22 -2.26 13.53
N ASN A 64 12.99 -1.94 13.94
CA ASN A 64 12.54 -0.54 14.12
C ASN A 64 11.97 -0.21 15.50
N TRP A 65 11.86 -1.16 16.44
CA TRP A 65 11.36 -0.87 17.79
C TRP A 65 12.04 0.33 18.47
N PRO A 66 13.34 0.65 18.24
CA PRO A 66 13.93 1.82 18.86
C PRO A 66 13.22 3.11 18.45
N GLU A 67 12.64 3.19 17.25
CA GLU A 67 12.04 4.39 16.68
C GLU A 67 10.55 4.57 16.97
N VAL A 68 9.89 3.65 17.70
CA VAL A 68 8.45 3.75 17.98
C VAL A 68 8.09 5.10 18.58
N GLY A 69 8.87 5.57 19.56
CA GLY A 69 8.63 6.87 20.18
C GLY A 69 8.86 8.06 19.25
N ASP A 70 9.81 7.97 18.32
CA ASP A 70 10.08 9.02 17.34
C ASP A 70 8.94 9.13 16.32
N VAL A 71 8.36 8.00 15.93
CA VAL A 71 7.16 7.97 15.08
C VAL A 71 5.96 8.59 15.81
N LEU A 72 5.74 8.30 17.09
CA LEU A 72 4.65 8.92 17.86
C LEU A 72 4.83 10.44 17.98
N LEU A 73 6.07 10.91 18.19
CA LEU A 73 6.38 12.35 18.24
C LEU A 73 6.17 13.03 16.88
N LEU A 74 6.54 12.36 15.79
CA LEU A 74 6.31 12.87 14.44
C LEU A 74 4.81 12.96 14.13
N ALA A 75 4.05 11.93 14.51
CA ALA A 75 2.61 11.89 14.33
C ALA A 75 1.89 12.97 15.15
N ASP A 76 2.32 13.23 16.38
CA ASP A 76 1.84 14.34 17.20
C ASP A 76 2.07 15.69 16.53
N GLN A 77 3.26 15.93 15.96
CA GLN A 77 3.56 17.16 15.22
C GLN A 77 2.67 17.32 13.98
N TRP A 78 2.26 16.21 13.39
CA TRP A 78 1.36 16.19 12.23
C TRP A 78 -0.11 16.13 12.62
N GLU A 79 -0.42 16.05 13.92
CA GLU A 79 -1.77 15.92 14.47
C GLU A 79 -2.52 14.69 13.92
N VAL A 80 -1.80 13.58 13.65
CA VAL A 80 -2.37 12.33 13.15
C VAL A 80 -2.34 11.21 14.19
N ASP A 81 -3.30 10.29 14.10
CA ASP A 81 -3.33 9.10 14.96
C ASP A 81 -2.32 8.05 14.51
N VAL A 82 -1.79 7.30 15.48
CA VAL A 82 -0.94 6.14 15.24
C VAL A 82 -1.60 4.87 15.77
N ALA A 83 -1.65 3.83 14.94
CA ALA A 83 -1.87 2.45 15.37
C ALA A 83 -0.53 1.70 15.33
N VAL A 84 -0.21 0.96 16.39
CA VAL A 84 1.00 0.12 16.44
C VAL A 84 0.58 -1.33 16.29
N ARG A 85 1.16 -2.03 15.31
CA ARG A 85 0.88 -3.44 15.04
C ARG A 85 2.13 -4.27 15.25
N HIS A 86 2.10 -5.21 16.20
CA HIS A 86 3.17 -6.18 16.38
C HIS A 86 3.27 -7.07 15.15
N VAL A 87 4.47 -7.15 14.58
CA VAL A 87 4.74 -8.06 13.47
C VAL A 87 5.00 -9.46 14.03
N THR A 88 4.21 -10.45 13.61
CA THR A 88 4.35 -11.86 14.01
C THR A 88 5.00 -12.72 12.92
N ALA A 89 5.05 -12.22 11.68
CA ALA A 89 5.68 -12.87 10.54
C ALA A 89 6.27 -11.81 9.56
N PRO A 90 7.43 -12.09 8.93
CA PRO A 90 8.28 -13.24 9.13
C PRO A 90 8.83 -13.32 10.56
N ARG A 91 9.05 -14.54 11.06
CA ARG A 91 9.52 -14.77 12.43
C ARG A 91 10.83 -14.01 12.72
N ALA A 92 11.69 -13.83 11.72
CA ALA A 92 12.96 -13.11 11.85
C ALA A 92 12.80 -11.64 12.29
N SER A 93 11.69 -11.00 11.88
CA SER A 93 11.40 -9.59 12.18
C SER A 93 10.46 -9.42 13.38
N SER A 94 9.94 -10.50 13.94
CA SER A 94 9.05 -10.44 15.08
C SER A 94 9.82 -10.23 16.40
N LEU A 95 9.40 -9.24 17.20
CA LEU A 95 9.90 -9.06 18.57
C LEU A 95 9.58 -10.24 19.49
N ALA A 96 8.47 -10.95 19.21
CA ALA A 96 8.09 -12.16 19.92
C ALA A 96 9.10 -13.30 19.72
N ALA A 97 9.75 -13.35 18.56
CA ALA A 97 10.77 -14.36 18.28
C ALA A 97 12.09 -14.14 19.03
N LEU A 98 12.29 -12.97 19.65
CA LEU A 98 13.45 -12.72 20.50
C LEU A 98 13.33 -13.50 21.82
N PRO A 99 14.45 -13.95 22.41
CA PRO A 99 14.46 -14.48 23.76
C PRO A 99 13.79 -13.51 24.74
N ALA A 100 12.91 -14.02 25.61
CA ALA A 100 12.13 -13.18 26.53
C ALA A 100 13.03 -12.30 27.41
N THR A 101 14.18 -12.82 27.86
CA THR A 101 15.18 -12.06 28.62
C THR A 101 15.74 -10.89 27.80
N PHE A 102 16.10 -11.11 26.53
CA PHE A 102 16.56 -10.04 25.64
C PHE A 102 15.46 -8.99 25.42
N ARG A 103 14.21 -9.41 25.18
CA ARG A 103 13.08 -8.50 25.00
C ARG A 103 12.88 -7.60 26.24
N GLN A 104 12.94 -8.17 27.43
CA GLN A 104 12.78 -7.42 28.68
C GLN A 104 13.99 -6.51 28.98
N GLU A 105 15.21 -7.05 28.86
CA GLU A 105 16.42 -6.36 29.28
C GLU A 105 16.90 -5.30 28.30
N GLU A 106 16.66 -5.51 27.01
CA GLU A 106 17.10 -4.62 25.95
C GLU A 106 15.96 -3.76 25.42
N VAL A 107 14.85 -4.36 24.97
CA VAL A 107 13.76 -3.62 24.30
C VAL A 107 12.99 -2.78 25.32
N VAL A 108 12.35 -3.43 26.31
CA VAL A 108 11.51 -2.74 27.30
C VAL A 108 12.33 -1.73 28.11
N ARG A 109 13.50 -2.16 28.63
CA ARG A 109 14.35 -1.26 29.42
C ARG A 109 14.82 -0.04 28.62
N SER A 110 15.15 -0.20 27.34
CA SER A 110 15.56 0.94 26.51
C SER A 110 14.41 1.90 26.24
N LEU A 111 13.20 1.38 25.96
CA LEU A 111 12.02 2.22 25.81
C LEU A 111 11.70 2.97 27.12
N ARG A 112 11.71 2.29 28.26
CA ARG A 112 11.51 2.89 29.60
C ARG A 112 12.55 3.99 29.91
N ARG A 113 13.80 3.84 29.49
CA ARG A 113 14.82 4.91 29.63
C ARG A 113 14.48 6.15 28.80
N ARG A 114 13.95 5.95 27.59
CA ARG A 114 13.51 7.06 26.72
C ARG A 114 12.25 7.75 27.23
N GLU A 115 11.43 7.06 28.02
CA GLU A 115 10.15 7.57 28.54
C GLU A 115 10.28 8.95 29.20
N GLN A 116 11.33 9.19 29.99
CA GLN A 116 11.54 10.46 30.71
C GLN A 116 11.68 11.68 29.78
N THR A 117 12.30 11.50 28.61
CA THR A 117 12.48 12.59 27.63
C THR A 117 11.34 12.67 26.64
N LEU A 118 10.58 11.59 26.48
CA LEU A 118 9.58 11.42 25.45
C LEU A 118 8.17 11.79 25.93
N LEU A 119 7.75 11.35 27.12
CA LEU A 119 6.41 11.59 27.65
C LEU A 119 6.03 13.07 27.78
N PRO A 120 6.92 14.00 28.19
CA PRO A 120 6.56 15.42 28.27
C PRO A 120 6.25 16.05 26.90
N ARG A 121 6.68 15.39 25.82
CA ARG A 121 6.51 15.86 24.43
C ARG A 121 5.37 15.15 23.71
N LEU A 122 4.92 14.00 24.22
CA LEU A 122 3.75 13.30 23.71
C LEU A 122 2.46 13.89 24.27
N SER A 123 1.47 13.96 23.40
CA SER A 123 0.15 14.50 23.60
C SER A 123 -0.87 13.49 23.06
N ARG A 124 -1.29 13.65 21.80
CA ARG A 124 -2.30 12.83 21.11
C ARG A 124 -1.98 11.33 21.22
N ASN A 125 -0.76 10.95 20.88
CA ASN A 125 -0.37 9.54 20.81
C ASN A 125 0.28 9.00 22.10
N ARG A 126 0.16 9.71 23.23
CA ARG A 126 0.69 9.24 24.52
C ARG A 126 0.11 7.88 24.94
N HIS A 127 -1.20 7.71 24.77
CA HIS A 127 -1.88 6.46 25.10
C HIS A 127 -1.35 5.25 24.30
N VAL A 128 -0.89 5.48 23.07
CA VAL A 128 -0.28 4.45 22.22
C VAL A 128 1.05 4.01 22.81
N TRP A 129 1.88 4.94 23.31
CA TRP A 129 3.13 4.60 23.99
C TRP A 129 2.90 3.71 25.21
N ASP A 130 1.94 4.09 26.06
CA ASP A 130 1.59 3.34 27.27
C ASP A 130 1.13 1.92 26.91
N ALA A 131 0.30 1.79 25.87
CA ALA A 131 -0.16 0.50 25.37
C ALA A 131 0.97 -0.34 24.76
N VAL A 132 1.93 0.28 24.05
CA VAL A 132 3.10 -0.44 23.50
C VAL A 132 3.92 -1.04 24.62
N LEU A 133 4.24 -0.26 25.65
CA LEU A 133 4.98 -0.77 26.80
C LEU A 133 4.22 -1.88 27.53
N ALA A 134 2.92 -1.71 27.76
CA ALA A 134 2.09 -2.74 28.37
C ALA A 134 2.08 -4.04 27.55
N SER A 135 1.97 -3.95 26.22
CA SER A 135 1.97 -5.12 25.33
C SER A 135 3.32 -5.84 25.26
N LEU A 136 4.43 -5.15 25.53
CA LEU A 136 5.77 -5.76 25.58
C LEU A 136 6.07 -6.37 26.96
N ASP A 137 5.42 -5.85 28.01
CA ASP A 137 5.43 -6.39 29.36
C ASP A 137 4.53 -7.64 29.47
N ASP A 138 3.45 -7.71 28.68
CA ASP A 138 2.61 -8.90 28.55
C ASP A 138 3.27 -9.97 27.67
N THR A 139 3.09 -11.24 28.04
CA THR A 139 3.51 -12.40 27.24
C THR A 139 2.52 -12.77 26.14
N ASP A 140 1.33 -12.15 26.10
CA ASP A 140 0.33 -12.43 25.07
C ASP A 140 0.61 -11.67 23.76
N GLU A 141 1.08 -12.41 22.76
CA GLU A 141 1.64 -11.91 21.50
C GLU A 141 0.58 -11.41 20.50
N SER A 142 -0.71 -11.52 20.83
CA SER A 142 -1.81 -11.17 19.92
C SER A 142 -2.36 -9.75 20.11
N ALA A 143 -1.83 -8.99 21.09
CA ALA A 143 -2.35 -7.68 21.43
C ALA A 143 -2.06 -6.64 20.33
N GLN A 144 -3.10 -6.20 19.60
CA GLN A 144 -3.04 -5.05 18.71
C GLN A 144 -3.34 -3.76 19.48
N ILE A 145 -2.65 -2.68 19.12
CA ILE A 145 -2.85 -1.36 19.72
C ILE A 145 -3.46 -0.45 18.67
N SER A 146 -4.78 -0.31 18.74
CA SER A 146 -5.56 0.52 17.83
C SER A 146 -5.68 1.96 18.35
N ALA A 147 -5.70 2.90 17.42
CA ALA A 147 -6.18 4.25 17.67
C ALA A 147 -7.68 4.23 18.03
N PRO A 148 -8.21 5.26 18.72
CA PRO A 148 -9.64 5.38 18.97
C PRO A 148 -10.47 5.26 17.67
N GLU A 149 -11.57 4.51 17.76
CA GLU A 149 -12.41 4.15 16.62
C GLU A 149 -13.12 5.39 16.04
N ALA A 150 -12.78 5.75 14.80
CA ALA A 150 -13.46 6.80 14.05
C ALA A 150 -14.66 6.20 13.29
N PRO A 151 -15.71 6.99 12.96
CA PRO A 151 -16.84 6.50 12.19
C PRO A 151 -16.38 5.90 10.83
N PRO A 152 -17.06 4.85 10.34
CA PRO A 152 -16.63 4.09 9.18
C PRO A 152 -16.58 4.97 7.94
N GLN A 153 -15.39 5.10 7.37
CA GLN A 153 -15.14 5.66 6.04
C GLN A 153 -14.29 4.65 5.25
N PRO A 154 -14.42 4.58 3.92
CA PRO A 154 -13.56 3.72 3.11
C PRO A 154 -12.10 4.10 3.37
N LEU A 155 -11.36 3.16 3.97
CA LEU A 155 -9.94 3.33 4.29
C LEU A 155 -9.12 3.07 3.04
N ALA A 156 -8.25 4.01 2.68
CA ALA A 156 -7.20 3.76 1.72
C ALA A 156 -5.89 3.59 2.47
N ALA A 157 -5.42 2.35 2.67
CA ALA A 157 -4.03 2.21 3.07
C ALA A 157 -3.10 2.72 1.95
N MET A 158 -1.94 3.25 2.30
CA MET A 158 -0.92 3.64 1.33
C MET A 158 0.44 3.17 1.81
N GLY A 159 0.87 2.01 1.29
CA GLY A 159 2.26 1.55 1.36
C GLY A 159 3.08 2.17 0.23
N LEU A 160 3.79 3.26 0.52
CA LEU A 160 4.72 3.89 -0.43
C LEU A 160 6.10 3.22 -0.34
N ALA A 161 6.19 1.93 -0.68
CA ALA A 161 7.45 1.26 -0.97
C ALA A 161 7.24 -0.08 -1.69
N ARG A 162 8.24 -0.44 -2.49
CA ARG A 162 8.34 -1.68 -3.28
C ARG A 162 8.23 -2.92 -2.37
N GLY A 163 7.35 -3.84 -2.75
CA GLY A 163 7.33 -5.22 -2.27
C GLY A 163 6.82 -5.38 -0.83
N PHE A 164 5.52 -5.68 -0.70
CA PHE A 164 4.97 -6.33 0.49
C PHE A 164 4.31 -7.62 0.02
N PRO A 165 4.69 -8.77 0.59
CA PRO A 165 3.86 -9.33 1.64
C PRO A 165 4.67 -9.95 2.77
N GLU A 166 4.07 -10.06 3.96
CA GLU A 166 4.03 -11.34 4.69
C GLU A 166 3.09 -11.23 5.92
N ARG A 167 2.02 -12.04 5.86
CA ARG A 167 1.05 -12.47 6.89
C ARG A 167 0.29 -11.43 7.72
N TRP A 168 -0.99 -11.33 7.36
CA TRP A 168 -2.00 -10.54 8.02
C TRP A 168 -2.43 -11.14 9.36
N SER A 169 -2.60 -10.21 10.28
CA SER A 169 -3.15 -10.39 11.60
C SER A 169 -4.55 -10.98 11.58
N SER A 170 -4.71 -12.06 12.34
CA SER A 170 -5.97 -12.50 12.91
C SER A 170 -6.58 -11.42 13.80
N SER A 171 -7.55 -10.65 13.30
CA SER A 171 -8.74 -10.17 14.05
C SER A 171 -9.53 -9.11 13.27
N ILE A 172 -10.73 -9.47 12.78
CA ILE A 172 -11.99 -8.75 13.03
C ILE A 172 -13.08 -9.83 13.17
N GLY A 173 -13.75 -9.84 14.32
CA GLY A 173 -14.86 -10.73 14.68
C GLY A 173 -16.17 -10.40 13.96
N ALA A 174 -16.12 -10.12 12.66
CA ALA A 174 -17.30 -10.00 11.83
C ALA A 174 -17.33 -11.20 10.88
N THR A 175 -18.36 -12.02 11.00
CA THR A 175 -18.70 -13.08 10.05
C THR A 175 -19.09 -12.44 8.72
N PHE A 176 -18.11 -12.15 7.88
CA PHE A 176 -18.34 -11.77 6.49
C PHE A 176 -18.23 -13.00 5.60
N SER A 177 -19.09 -13.09 4.60
CA SER A 177 -19.00 -14.11 3.56
C SER A 177 -17.74 -13.86 2.74
N PRO A 178 -16.83 -14.84 2.58
CA PRO A 178 -15.69 -14.68 1.69
C PRO A 178 -16.19 -14.39 0.26
N MET A 179 -15.62 -13.37 -0.37
CA MET A 179 -15.91 -13.06 -1.78
C MET A 179 -15.46 -14.23 -2.66
N ASP A 180 -16.33 -14.65 -3.58
CA ASP A 180 -16.00 -15.72 -4.52
C ASP A 180 -14.99 -15.23 -5.57
N PRO A 181 -14.01 -16.06 -6.00
CA PRO A 181 -13.09 -15.75 -7.09
C PRO A 181 -13.75 -15.21 -8.37
N GLY A 182 -14.95 -15.68 -8.72
CA GLY A 182 -15.71 -15.18 -9.87
C GLY A 182 -16.23 -13.76 -9.68
N GLU A 183 -16.70 -13.43 -8.47
CA GLU A 183 -17.12 -12.08 -8.10
C GLU A 183 -15.94 -11.10 -8.10
N ALA A 184 -14.81 -11.52 -7.54
CA ALA A 184 -13.55 -10.79 -7.62
C ALA A 184 -13.12 -10.50 -9.07
N ARG A 185 -13.23 -11.50 -9.95
CA ARG A 185 -12.94 -11.33 -11.37
C ARG A 185 -13.87 -10.32 -12.03
N ALA A 186 -15.18 -10.42 -11.77
CA ALA A 186 -16.17 -9.50 -12.31
C ALA A 186 -15.93 -8.05 -11.85
N LEU A 187 -15.54 -7.86 -10.58
CA LEU A 187 -15.19 -6.56 -10.02
C LEU A 187 -13.97 -5.95 -10.74
N VAL A 188 -12.89 -6.73 -10.90
CA VAL A 188 -11.67 -6.28 -11.59
C VAL A 188 -11.93 -6.03 -13.08
N ALA A 189 -12.76 -6.86 -13.73
CA ALA A 189 -13.16 -6.66 -15.12
C ALA A 189 -13.87 -5.31 -15.33
N GLY A 190 -14.62 -4.82 -14.34
CA GLY A 190 -15.21 -3.49 -14.36
C GLY A 190 -14.21 -2.33 -14.26
N TRP A 191 -12.93 -2.60 -13.95
CA TRP A 191 -11.88 -1.58 -13.77
C TRP A 191 -10.89 -1.48 -14.93
N THR A 192 -10.90 -2.46 -15.83
CA THR A 192 -9.86 -2.68 -16.84
C THR A 192 -10.48 -2.85 -18.21
N ASP A 193 -9.89 -2.23 -19.22
CA ASP A 193 -10.18 -2.50 -20.64
C ASP A 193 -9.14 -3.46 -21.25
N GLY A 194 -8.15 -3.88 -20.45
CA GLY A 194 -7.05 -4.76 -20.82
C GLY A 194 -7.15 -6.17 -20.22
N PRO A 195 -6.09 -6.99 -20.37
CA PRO A 195 -6.08 -8.37 -19.93
C PRO A 195 -6.22 -8.48 -18.40
N ILE A 196 -6.81 -9.59 -17.95
CA ILE A 196 -7.01 -9.90 -16.53
C ILE A 196 -6.09 -11.07 -16.15
N LEU A 197 -5.19 -10.83 -15.20
CA LEU A 197 -4.33 -11.84 -14.59
C LEU A 197 -5.02 -12.41 -13.35
N SER A 198 -5.02 -13.73 -13.22
CA SER A 198 -5.39 -14.42 -11.99
C SER A 198 -4.26 -15.29 -11.52
N ILE A 199 -4.03 -15.27 -10.20
CA ILE A 199 -2.94 -15.98 -9.54
C ILE A 199 -3.54 -16.71 -8.34
N ASP A 200 -3.30 -18.01 -8.27
CA ASP A 200 -3.56 -18.82 -7.08
C ASP A 200 -2.22 -19.10 -6.40
N ALA A 201 -2.11 -18.78 -5.12
CA ALA A 201 -0.95 -19.05 -4.29
C ALA A 201 -1.36 -19.89 -3.07
N ASP A 202 -0.47 -20.77 -2.61
CA ASP A 202 -0.73 -21.59 -1.44
C ASP A 202 -0.49 -20.86 -0.11
N ALA A 203 -0.60 -21.58 1.01
CA ALA A 203 -0.46 -21.03 2.37
C ALA A 203 0.95 -20.50 2.71
N ASP A 204 1.95 -20.82 1.88
CA ASP A 204 3.32 -20.32 1.98
C ASP A 204 3.59 -19.22 0.93
N ASP A 205 2.52 -18.65 0.36
CA ASP A 205 2.55 -17.63 -0.69
C ASP A 205 3.31 -18.07 -1.96
N VAL A 206 3.40 -19.38 -2.22
CA VAL A 206 4.00 -19.90 -3.45
C VAL A 206 2.93 -19.95 -4.53
N VAL A 207 3.19 -19.30 -5.67
CA VAL A 207 2.27 -19.28 -6.82
C VAL A 207 2.14 -20.69 -7.39
N ARG A 208 0.91 -21.20 -7.44
CA ARG A 208 0.57 -22.54 -7.95
C ARG A 208 -0.08 -22.51 -9.32
N SER A 209 -0.82 -21.46 -9.62
CA SER A 209 -1.33 -21.27 -10.97
C SER A 209 -1.39 -19.80 -11.34
N VAL A 210 -1.24 -19.55 -12.64
CA VAL A 210 -1.39 -18.23 -13.25
C VAL A 210 -2.27 -18.41 -14.48
N SER A 211 -3.26 -17.54 -14.66
CA SER A 211 -4.07 -17.48 -15.87
C SER A 211 -4.25 -16.03 -16.32
N VAL A 212 -4.24 -15.81 -17.63
CA VAL A 212 -4.43 -14.48 -18.23
C VAL A 212 -5.57 -14.55 -19.23
N ASP A 213 -6.58 -13.69 -19.06
CA ASP A 213 -7.57 -13.44 -20.10
C ASP A 213 -6.99 -12.46 -21.12
N GLY A 214 -6.60 -12.96 -22.29
CA GLY A 214 -6.04 -12.17 -23.39
C GLY A 214 -4.57 -12.49 -23.69
N THR A 215 -3.89 -11.62 -24.42
CA THR A 215 -2.49 -11.82 -24.82
C THR A 215 -1.54 -11.14 -23.83
N GLY A 216 -1.00 -11.93 -22.90
CA GLY A 216 0.03 -11.53 -21.94
C GLY A 216 -0.42 -10.51 -20.90
N PHE A 217 0.19 -10.52 -19.72
CA PHE A 217 -0.02 -9.49 -18.70
C PHE A 217 1.31 -8.85 -18.35
N LEU A 218 1.76 -7.90 -19.19
CA LEU A 218 3.10 -7.30 -19.07
C LEU A 218 4.24 -8.35 -19.02
N GLY A 219 4.11 -9.47 -19.74
CA GLY A 219 5.10 -10.55 -19.77
C GLY A 219 5.29 -11.28 -18.43
N VAL A 220 4.33 -11.16 -17.51
CA VAL A 220 4.41 -11.70 -16.15
C VAL A 220 3.82 -13.12 -16.05
N ASP A 221 3.15 -13.59 -17.10
CA ASP A 221 2.59 -14.93 -17.20
C ASP A 221 3.65 -16.06 -17.23
N ASP A 222 4.86 -15.75 -17.69
CA ASP A 222 5.94 -16.74 -17.79
C ASP A 222 6.81 -16.82 -16.51
N GLY A 223 6.88 -18.03 -15.93
CA GLY A 223 7.87 -18.35 -14.89
C GLY A 223 7.53 -17.86 -13.48
N LEU A 224 6.28 -17.49 -13.21
CA LEU A 224 5.81 -17.20 -11.84
C LEU A 224 5.43 -18.46 -11.06
N VAL A 225 5.03 -19.55 -11.71
CA VAL A 225 4.68 -20.80 -11.02
C VAL A 225 5.89 -21.30 -10.22
N ASP A 226 5.61 -21.76 -9.00
CA ASP A 226 6.58 -22.16 -7.98
C ASP A 226 7.51 -21.03 -7.49
N GLN A 227 7.19 -19.77 -7.80
CA GLN A 227 7.84 -18.61 -7.20
C GLN A 227 7.02 -18.04 -6.03
N PRO A 228 7.66 -17.39 -5.06
CA PRO A 228 6.95 -16.59 -4.07
C PRO A 228 6.14 -15.48 -4.75
N PHE A 229 4.88 -15.30 -4.36
CA PHE A 229 4.01 -14.21 -4.79
C PHE A 229 4.69 -12.82 -4.80
N PRO A 230 5.54 -12.44 -3.81
CA PRO A 230 6.29 -11.17 -3.88
C PRO A 230 7.11 -10.96 -5.17
N ARG A 231 7.51 -12.03 -5.88
CA ARG A 231 8.19 -11.94 -7.17
C ARG A 231 7.34 -11.31 -8.27
N LEU A 232 6.01 -11.32 -8.14
CA LEU A 232 5.10 -10.66 -9.07
C LEU A 232 5.43 -9.17 -9.24
N VAL A 233 5.54 -8.45 -8.12
CA VAL A 233 5.85 -7.02 -8.12
C VAL A 233 7.25 -6.77 -8.66
N ALA A 234 8.22 -7.62 -8.31
CA ALA A 234 9.57 -7.53 -8.84
C ALA A 234 9.60 -7.71 -10.37
N ARG A 235 8.88 -8.70 -10.90
CA ARG A 235 8.74 -8.94 -12.35
C ARG A 235 8.07 -7.78 -13.08
N LEU A 236 6.98 -7.25 -12.51
CA LEU A 236 6.33 -6.06 -13.07
C LEU A 236 7.28 -4.86 -13.12
N ASN A 237 8.12 -4.68 -12.10
CA ASN A 237 9.14 -3.63 -12.08
C ASN A 237 10.26 -3.89 -13.11
N GLU A 238 10.77 -5.13 -13.21
CA GLU A 238 11.78 -5.54 -14.20
C GLU A 238 11.31 -5.24 -15.64
N HIS A 239 10.04 -5.53 -15.94
CA HIS A 239 9.50 -5.35 -17.29
C HIS A 239 9.27 -3.87 -17.65
N GLN A 240 8.91 -3.01 -16.70
CA GLN A 240 8.60 -1.59 -16.99
C GLN A 240 9.82 -0.66 -16.95
N GLY A 241 11.00 -1.14 -16.55
CA GLY A 241 12.27 -0.43 -16.70
C GLY A 241 12.53 0.71 -15.72
N GLU A 242 11.57 1.14 -14.89
CA GLU A 242 11.74 2.23 -13.90
C GLU A 242 10.88 2.07 -12.61
N GLU A 243 11.02 3.01 -11.66
CA GLU A 243 10.35 3.04 -10.34
C GLU A 243 8.82 3.08 -10.42
N ALA A 244 8.17 1.93 -10.24
CA ALA A 244 6.75 1.86 -9.96
C ALA A 244 6.41 2.48 -8.60
N THR A 245 5.36 3.30 -8.55
CA THR A 245 4.77 3.76 -7.30
C THR A 245 3.58 2.85 -6.97
N SER A 246 3.73 2.00 -5.94
CA SER A 246 2.64 1.18 -5.43
C SER A 246 1.80 1.94 -4.41
N VAL A 247 0.49 1.72 -4.45
CA VAL A 247 -0.53 2.25 -3.55
C VAL A 247 -1.42 1.07 -3.14
N THR A 248 -1.15 0.48 -1.98
CA THR A 248 -1.91 -0.66 -1.46
C THR A 248 -2.98 -0.19 -0.50
N TYR A 249 -4.27 -0.30 -0.84
CA TYR A 249 -5.38 0.14 0.00
C TYR A 249 -6.34 -0.98 0.43
N HIS A 250 -6.60 -1.08 1.73
CA HIS A 250 -7.56 -2.03 2.29
C HIS A 250 -8.99 -1.56 2.10
N VAL A 251 -9.74 -2.17 1.17
CA VAL A 251 -11.15 -1.83 0.96
C VAL A 251 -12.01 -2.42 2.09
N GLU A 252 -11.71 -3.64 2.53
CA GLU A 252 -12.39 -4.33 3.64
C GLU A 252 -11.42 -5.26 4.40
N THR A 253 -11.82 -5.77 5.57
CA THR A 253 -10.95 -6.59 6.45
C THR A 253 -10.68 -8.00 5.97
N THR A 254 -11.37 -8.43 4.91
CA THR A 254 -11.28 -9.77 4.33
C THR A 254 -10.60 -9.81 2.97
N TRP A 255 -10.28 -8.66 2.36
CA TRP A 255 -9.56 -8.61 1.08
C TRP A 255 -8.79 -7.31 0.89
N CYS A 256 -7.66 -7.39 0.19
CA CYS A 256 -6.84 -6.22 -0.12
C CYS A 256 -6.99 -5.85 -1.58
N ALA A 257 -7.28 -4.58 -1.83
CA ALA A 257 -7.06 -4.03 -3.15
C ALA A 257 -5.69 -3.35 -3.17
N TRP A 258 -4.96 -3.52 -4.25
CA TRP A 258 -3.75 -2.74 -4.45
C TRP A 258 -3.74 -2.17 -5.85
N SER A 259 -3.30 -0.92 -5.95
CA SER A 259 -3.08 -0.24 -7.21
C SER A 259 -1.59 0.03 -7.35
N VAL A 260 -0.97 -0.39 -8.44
CA VAL A 260 0.38 0.07 -8.79
C VAL A 260 0.28 0.97 -10.00
N LEU A 261 0.88 2.15 -9.87
CA LEU A 261 1.05 3.11 -10.93
C LEU A 261 2.47 2.99 -11.48
N TYR A 262 2.59 2.57 -12.73
CA TYR A 262 3.83 2.62 -13.48
C TYR A 262 3.77 3.86 -14.36
N ALA A 263 4.61 4.86 -14.09
CA ALA A 263 4.80 6.01 -14.96
C ALA A 263 6.15 5.83 -15.67
N ALA A 264 6.12 5.46 -16.94
CA ALA A 264 7.31 5.36 -17.78
C ALA A 264 7.18 6.37 -18.90
N LEU A 265 8.00 7.44 -18.86
CA LEU A 265 8.25 8.57 -19.79
C LEU A 265 7.14 9.05 -20.77
N ASP A 266 6.37 8.16 -21.41
CA ASP A 266 5.27 8.46 -22.32
C ASP A 266 3.99 7.66 -22.05
N ARG A 267 3.91 6.81 -21.02
CA ARG A 267 2.71 6.02 -20.69
C ARG A 267 2.55 5.81 -19.18
N THR A 268 1.31 5.89 -18.73
CA THR A 268 0.94 5.52 -17.37
C THR A 268 0.14 4.22 -17.43
N VAL A 269 0.66 3.18 -16.76
CA VAL A 269 -0.01 1.89 -16.62
C VAL A 269 -0.53 1.76 -15.20
N HIS A 270 -1.84 1.60 -15.07
CA HIS A 270 -2.48 1.34 -13.80
C HIS A 270 -2.75 -0.15 -13.70
N VAL A 271 -2.04 -0.84 -12.80
CA VAL A 271 -2.40 -2.19 -12.38
C VAL A 271 -3.31 -2.04 -11.18
N ARG A 272 -4.52 -2.58 -11.25
CA ARG A 272 -5.40 -2.74 -10.09
C ARG A 272 -5.55 -4.21 -9.80
N ALA A 273 -5.38 -4.61 -8.56
CA ALA A 273 -5.48 -5.98 -8.15
C ALA A 273 -6.26 -6.14 -6.87
N LEU A 274 -6.80 -7.33 -6.71
CA LEU A 274 -7.66 -7.77 -5.63
C LEU A 274 -7.13 -9.10 -5.12
N THR A 275 -6.69 -9.16 -3.86
CA THR A 275 -6.20 -10.38 -3.24
C THR A 275 -7.17 -10.83 -2.15
N LEU A 276 -7.69 -12.04 -2.34
CA LEU A 276 -8.62 -12.73 -1.46
C LEU A 276 -7.91 -13.87 -0.71
N PRO A 277 -8.09 -14.05 0.61
CA PRO A 277 -7.67 -15.25 1.30
C PRO A 277 -8.57 -16.43 0.94
N VAL A 278 -7.98 -17.60 0.71
CA VAL A 278 -8.70 -18.84 0.39
C VAL A 278 -8.72 -19.74 1.62
N TYR A 279 -9.92 -19.97 2.17
CA TYR A 279 -10.13 -20.87 3.31
C TYR A 279 -10.74 -22.20 2.89
N ARG A 280 -10.25 -23.31 3.46
CA ARG A 280 -10.89 -24.63 3.36
C ARG A 280 -11.09 -25.18 4.77
N SER A 281 -12.33 -25.58 5.08
CA SER A 281 -12.71 -26.08 6.41
C SER A 281 -12.30 -25.13 7.56
N GLY A 282 -12.42 -23.81 7.34
CA GLY A 282 -12.07 -22.79 8.31
C GLY A 282 -10.57 -22.53 8.51
N ARG A 283 -9.69 -23.18 7.73
CA ARG A 283 -8.24 -22.93 7.74
C ARG A 283 -7.81 -22.17 6.50
N LEU A 284 -6.92 -21.20 6.66
CA LEU A 284 -6.28 -20.52 5.53
C LEU A 284 -5.44 -21.54 4.75
N THR A 285 -5.72 -21.67 3.47
CA THR A 285 -5.05 -22.60 2.56
C THR A 285 -4.27 -21.91 1.45
N GLY A 286 -4.44 -20.60 1.29
CA GLY A 286 -3.75 -19.83 0.28
C GLY A 286 -4.38 -18.47 0.04
N SER A 287 -4.05 -17.86 -1.09
CA SER A 287 -4.62 -16.60 -1.56
C SER A 287 -4.91 -16.66 -3.06
N PHE A 288 -5.92 -15.91 -3.47
CA PHE A 288 -6.32 -15.74 -4.85
C PHE A 288 -6.21 -14.26 -5.21
N THR A 289 -5.39 -13.92 -6.19
CA THR A 289 -5.23 -12.54 -6.67
C THR A 289 -5.78 -12.40 -8.07
N VAL A 290 -6.60 -11.38 -8.32
CA VAL A 290 -7.00 -10.95 -9.67
C VAL A 290 -6.47 -9.56 -9.93
N ALA A 291 -5.80 -9.34 -11.05
CA ALA A 291 -5.27 -8.05 -11.46
C ALA A 291 -5.73 -7.66 -12.86
N GLY A 292 -6.01 -6.38 -13.07
CA GLY A 292 -6.40 -5.78 -14.35
C GLY A 292 -5.48 -4.62 -14.72
N LEU A 293 -5.32 -4.40 -16.02
CA LEU A 293 -4.46 -3.36 -16.60
C LEU A 293 -5.29 -2.28 -17.29
N ARG A 294 -5.20 -1.05 -16.77
CA ARG A 294 -5.75 0.12 -17.46
C ARG A 294 -4.61 0.99 -17.96
N HIS A 295 -4.53 1.16 -19.28
CA HIS A 295 -3.69 2.17 -19.90
C HIS A 295 -4.42 3.50 -19.83
N SER A 296 -3.87 4.48 -19.11
CA SER A 296 -4.29 5.87 -19.30
C SER A 296 -3.57 6.38 -20.54
N GLY A 297 -4.33 6.71 -21.59
CA GLY A 297 -3.80 7.35 -22.78
C GLY A 297 -3.06 8.63 -22.40
N THR A 298 -1.98 8.96 -23.11
CA THR A 298 -1.27 10.22 -22.95
C THR A 298 -2.25 11.38 -23.02
N ALA A 299 -2.41 12.13 -21.93
CA ALA A 299 -2.91 13.50 -21.97
C ALA A 299 -1.84 14.39 -22.64
N ARG A 300 -1.63 14.15 -23.93
CA ARG A 300 -1.10 15.12 -24.89
C ARG A 300 -2.17 15.22 -25.96
N GLU A 301 -3.30 15.81 -25.58
CA GLU A 301 -4.05 16.59 -26.57
C GLU A 301 -3.04 17.59 -27.15
N GLN A 302 -2.84 17.48 -28.46
CA GLN A 302 -2.02 18.40 -29.23
C GLN A 302 -2.52 19.83 -28.97
N PRO A 303 -1.65 20.79 -28.62
CA PRO A 303 -2.02 22.18 -28.75
C PRO A 303 -2.15 22.48 -30.25
N ASN A 304 -3.39 22.71 -30.69
CA ASN A 304 -3.77 23.40 -31.93
C ASN A 304 -3.05 22.93 -33.21
N ALA A 305 -3.72 22.08 -33.99
CA ALA A 305 -3.59 22.22 -35.44
C ALA A 305 -4.05 23.65 -35.80
N PRO A 306 -3.25 24.45 -36.54
CA PRO A 306 -3.70 25.77 -36.96
C PRO A 306 -4.89 25.60 -37.89
N GLU A 307 -6.00 26.27 -37.57
CA GLU A 307 -7.08 26.51 -38.51
C GLU A 307 -6.47 27.08 -39.80
N ARG A 308 -6.55 26.30 -40.89
CA ARG A 308 -6.33 26.85 -42.22
C ARG A 308 -7.49 27.78 -42.52
N HIS A 309 -7.26 29.07 -42.28
CA HIS A 309 -7.92 30.12 -43.02
C HIS A 309 -7.47 30.02 -44.49
N ASP A 310 -8.22 29.29 -45.30
CA ASP A 310 -8.23 29.53 -46.74
C ASP A 310 -9.24 30.64 -47.02
N GLU A 311 -8.73 31.88 -47.05
CA GLU A 311 -9.41 32.99 -47.69
C GLU A 311 -9.30 32.87 -49.22
N VAL A 312 -10.47 32.87 -49.86
CA VAL A 312 -10.80 33.63 -51.08
C VAL A 312 -9.92 33.39 -52.32
N GLY A 313 -10.36 32.44 -53.15
CA GLY A 313 -10.04 32.40 -54.59
C GLY A 313 -11.19 32.97 -55.43
N HIS A 314 -11.14 34.28 -55.71
CA HIS A 314 -11.94 34.93 -56.75
C HIS A 314 -11.70 34.29 -58.13
N ALA A 315 -12.74 33.75 -58.76
CA ALA A 315 -12.76 33.47 -60.19
C ALA A 315 -13.73 34.43 -60.89
N ARG A 316 -13.18 35.51 -61.48
CA ARG A 316 -13.82 36.32 -62.52
C ARG A 316 -12.78 36.78 -63.53
N ARG A 317 -12.94 36.34 -64.79
CA ARG A 317 -12.70 37.01 -66.10
C ARG A 317 -12.65 35.90 -67.16
N HIS A 318 -13.68 35.73 -67.99
CA HIS A 318 -14.06 36.48 -69.20
C HIS A 318 -13.67 35.74 -70.49
N SER A 319 -14.72 35.39 -71.26
CA SER A 319 -14.88 35.49 -72.72
C SER A 319 -14.02 34.63 -73.65
N GLN A 320 -14.68 33.74 -74.42
CA GLN A 320 -14.97 33.84 -75.87
C GLN A 320 -15.14 32.44 -76.48
N GLY A 321 -16.18 32.26 -77.30
CA GLY A 321 -16.52 31.03 -78.02
C GLY A 321 -18.02 30.88 -78.16
#